data_AF-A0A6P1KUJ1-F1
#
_entry.id   AF-A0A6P1KUJ1-F1
#
_cell.length_a   1.000
_cell.length_b   1.000
_cell.length_c   1.000
_cell.angle_alpha   90.00
_cell.angle_beta   90.00
_cell.angle_gamma   90.00
#
_symmetry.space_group_name_H-M   'P 1'
#
loop_
_entity.id
_entity.type
_entity.pdbx_description
1 polymer ?
#
loop_
_entity_poly.entity_id
_entity_poly.type
_entity_poly.pdbx_seq_one_letter_code
_entity_poly.pdbx_strand_id
1 'polypeptide(L)'
;MSRLLYESSVSYKGYLIIPFVFGKVDNYEIYSYKLLSEIGHRSQFHKAENPAKIYGSSVSNIIDIAKEHIDQNSDFVNQRDYFKSRYIYRNHLIIIFQEGDKCFYDHYPPELLNNIAAPKLFKSEYECLSWIKQGLDGPQVRQRAI
;
A
#
# COMPACT_ATOMS: atom_id res chain seq x y z
N MET A 1 -14.11 5.23 7.80
CA MET A 1 -12.93 5.35 6.93
C MET A 1 -13.19 4.53 5.69
N SER A 2 -12.84 5.04 4.51
CA SER A 2 -12.96 4.30 3.27
C SER A 2 -11.79 3.32 3.11
N ARG A 3 -12.04 2.25 2.34
CA ARG A 3 -11.02 1.28 1.96
C ARG A 3 -9.93 1.93 1.09
N LEU A 4 -8.69 1.54 1.31
CA LEU A 4 -7.56 1.81 0.41
C LEU A 4 -7.70 0.94 -0.84
N LEU A 5 -7.66 1.57 -2.01
CA LEU A 5 -7.85 0.92 -3.31
C LEU A 5 -6.53 0.37 -3.82
N TYR A 6 -6.00 -0.66 -3.14
CA TYR A 6 -4.70 -1.25 -3.48
C TYR A 6 -4.64 -1.76 -4.93
N GLU A 7 -5.76 -2.23 -5.48
CA GLU A 7 -5.89 -2.64 -6.90
C GLU A 7 -5.64 -1.52 -7.90
N SER A 8 -5.79 -0.27 -7.46
CA SER A 8 -5.54 0.92 -8.24
C SER A 8 -4.19 1.58 -7.89
N SER A 9 -3.35 0.91 -7.09
CA SER A 9 -2.07 1.48 -6.66
C SER A 9 -1.01 1.48 -7.76
N VAL A 10 -0.23 2.56 -7.80
CA VAL A 10 0.83 2.78 -8.81
C VAL A 10 2.16 3.03 -8.12
N SER A 11 3.18 2.28 -8.53
CA SER A 11 4.57 2.53 -8.13
C SER A 11 5.14 3.68 -8.97
N TYR A 12 5.74 4.67 -8.31
CA TYR A 12 6.34 5.83 -8.95
C TYR A 12 7.50 6.38 -8.12
N LYS A 13 8.71 6.42 -8.70
CA LYS A 13 9.91 7.04 -8.11
C LYS A 13 10.27 6.60 -6.68
N GLY A 14 10.02 5.33 -6.33
CA GLY A 14 10.26 4.81 -4.97
C GLY A 14 9.09 5.00 -4.00
N TYR A 15 7.91 5.40 -4.50
CA TYR A 15 6.67 5.51 -3.73
C TYR A 15 5.58 4.62 -4.32
N LEU A 16 4.77 4.00 -3.47
CA LEU A 16 3.50 3.41 -3.86
C LEU A 16 2.40 4.44 -3.60
N ILE A 17 1.78 4.90 -4.67
CA ILE A 17 0.61 5.79 -4.64
C ILE A 17 -0.61 4.92 -4.44
N ILE A 18 -1.34 5.13 -3.34
CA ILE A 18 -2.47 4.30 -2.93
C ILE A 18 -3.72 5.18 -2.87
N PRO A 19 -4.57 5.17 -3.91
CA PRO A 19 -5.78 5.97 -3.95
C PRO A 19 -6.84 5.44 -2.98
N PHE A 20 -7.73 6.32 -2.52
CA PHE A 20 -8.91 5.98 -1.73
C PHE A 20 -10.02 7.02 -1.92
N VAL A 21 -11.26 6.65 -1.62
CA VAL A 21 -12.41 7.57 -1.68
C VAL A 21 -12.42 8.42 -0.41
N PHE A 22 -12.11 9.70 -0.50
CA PHE A 22 -12.16 10.61 0.65
C PHE A 22 -13.60 10.89 1.11
N GLY A 23 -14.51 11.10 0.14
CA GLY A 23 -15.90 11.45 0.43
C GLY A 23 -16.79 11.33 -0.80
N LYS A 24 -18.07 11.66 -0.66
CA LYS A 24 -19.04 11.71 -1.77
C LYS A 24 -19.83 13.00 -1.73
N VAL A 25 -20.08 13.60 -2.89
CA VAL A 25 -20.93 14.79 -3.08
C VAL A 25 -21.82 14.54 -4.29
N ASP A 26 -23.13 14.66 -4.15
CA ASP A 26 -24.12 14.46 -5.22
C ASP A 26 -23.90 13.17 -6.04
N ASN A 27 -23.63 12.06 -5.36
CA ASN A 27 -23.26 10.74 -5.90
C ASN A 27 -21.91 10.64 -6.63
N TYR A 28 -21.13 11.72 -6.70
CA TYR A 28 -19.76 11.70 -7.20
C TYR A 28 -18.78 11.37 -6.08
N GLU A 29 -17.83 10.49 -6.36
CA GLU A 29 -16.76 10.15 -5.42
C GLU A 29 -15.63 11.18 -5.52
N ILE A 30 -15.16 11.65 -4.37
CA ILE A 30 -13.98 12.49 -4.22
C ILE A 30 -12.84 11.60 -3.81
N TYR A 31 -11.73 11.63 -4.55
CA TYR A 31 -10.57 10.79 -4.32
C TYR A 31 -9.44 11.54 -3.63
N SER A 32 -8.72 10.81 -2.80
CA SER A 32 -7.46 11.21 -2.16
C SER A 32 -6.47 10.05 -2.28
N TYR A 33 -5.26 10.23 -1.75
CA TYR A 33 -4.19 9.23 -1.83
C TYR A 33 -3.36 9.17 -0.56
N LYS A 34 -2.78 8.00 -0.31
CA LYS A 34 -1.69 7.81 0.64
C LYS A 34 -0.42 7.42 -0.11
N LEU A 35 0.72 7.73 0.47
CA LEU A 35 2.02 7.31 -0.04
C LEU A 35 2.65 6.27 0.89
N LEU A 36 3.23 5.23 0.31
CA LEU A 36 4.15 4.34 1.01
C LEU A 36 5.53 4.47 0.35
N SER A 37 6.53 4.89 1.12
CA SER A 37 7.90 5.06 0.61
C SER A 37 8.73 3.80 0.80
N GLU A 38 9.56 3.44 -0.20
CA GLU A 38 10.48 2.30 -0.14
C GLU A 38 11.53 2.44 0.98
N ILE A 39 11.94 3.67 1.30
CA ILE A 39 12.94 3.95 2.35
C ILE A 39 12.31 4.08 3.75
N GLY A 40 11.03 3.72 3.89
CA GLY A 40 10.34 3.74 5.17
C GLY A 40 10.29 5.14 5.78
N HIS A 41 10.35 5.20 7.11
CA HIS A 41 10.34 6.43 7.90
C HIS A 41 11.44 7.45 7.56
N ARG A 42 12.42 7.10 6.71
CA ARG A 42 13.44 8.05 6.25
C ARG A 42 12.90 9.05 5.23
N SER A 43 11.75 8.78 4.61
CA SER A 43 11.07 9.76 3.76
C SER A 43 9.95 10.46 4.51
N GLN A 44 9.84 11.79 4.33
CA GLN A 44 8.73 12.56 4.89
C GLN A 44 7.35 12.10 4.39
N PHE A 45 7.31 11.41 3.24
CA PHE A 45 6.08 10.92 2.63
C PHE A 45 5.73 9.48 3.00
N HIS A 46 6.49 8.81 3.86
CA HIS A 46 6.13 7.45 4.26
C HIS A 46 4.86 7.44 5.12
N LYS A 47 3.81 6.78 4.62
CA LYS A 47 2.45 6.71 5.17
C LYS A 47 1.74 8.06 5.22
N ALA A 48 2.23 9.07 4.50
CA ALA A 48 1.59 10.38 4.43
C ALA A 48 0.25 10.28 3.68
N GLU A 49 -0.76 10.97 4.20
CA GLU A 49 -2.07 11.10 3.58
C GLU A 49 -2.19 12.48 2.93
N ASN A 50 -2.46 12.49 1.63
CA ASN A 50 -2.64 13.67 0.79
C ASN A 50 -1.65 14.82 1.08
N PRO A 51 -0.33 14.60 0.93
CA PRO A 51 0.65 15.65 1.20
C PRO A 51 0.50 16.88 0.28
N ALA A 52 -0.08 16.72 -0.92
CA ALA A 52 -0.44 17.85 -1.79
C ALA A 52 -1.63 18.67 -1.29
N LYS A 53 -2.49 18.10 -0.43
CA LYS A 53 -3.78 18.67 0.01
C LYS A 53 -4.74 18.96 -1.15
N ILE A 54 -4.62 18.21 -2.24
CA ILE A 54 -5.48 18.32 -3.43
C ILE A 54 -6.30 17.02 -3.55
N TYR A 55 -7.56 17.15 -3.95
CA TYR A 55 -8.46 16.03 -4.15
C TYR A 55 -8.75 15.83 -5.64
N GLY A 56 -8.99 14.58 -6.04
CA GLY A 56 -9.24 14.22 -7.42
C GLY A 56 -10.70 13.82 -7.67
N SER A 57 -11.15 13.98 -8.91
CA SER A 57 -12.49 13.55 -9.36
C SER A 57 -12.53 12.10 -9.84
N SER A 58 -11.36 11.46 -10.00
CA SER A 58 -11.22 10.07 -10.39
C SER A 58 -9.93 9.48 -9.82
N VAL A 59 -9.83 8.15 -9.87
CA VAL A 59 -8.61 7.41 -9.51
C VAL A 59 -7.41 7.85 -10.37
N SER A 60 -7.59 8.01 -11.69
CA SER A 60 -6.49 8.44 -12.58
C SER A 60 -6.02 9.85 -12.24
N ASN A 61 -6.97 10.77 -12.03
CA ASN A 61 -6.66 12.16 -11.71
C ASN A 61 -5.90 12.29 -10.38
N ILE A 62 -6.30 11.57 -9.33
CA ILE A 62 -5.57 11.65 -8.05
C ILE A 62 -4.18 11.02 -8.12
N ILE A 63 -3.98 10.01 -8.97
CA ILE A 63 -2.65 9.44 -9.24
C ILE A 63 -1.76 10.46 -9.95
N ASP A 64 -2.29 11.20 -10.92
CA ASP A 64 -1.52 12.22 -11.64
C ASP A 64 -1.13 13.39 -10.71
N ILE A 65 -2.05 13.83 -9.86
CA ILE A 65 -1.76 14.81 -8.78
C ILE A 65 -0.65 14.30 -7.86
N ALA A 66 -0.72 13.04 -7.44
CA ALA A 66 0.29 12.44 -6.57
C ALA A 66 1.66 12.36 -7.25
N LYS A 67 1.72 12.01 -8.54
CA LYS A 67 2.97 12.00 -9.32
C LYS A 67 3.58 13.39 -9.43
N GLU A 68 2.77 14.39 -9.77
CA GLU A 68 3.22 15.79 -9.85
C GLU A 68 3.80 16.27 -8.50
N HIS A 69 3.11 15.94 -7.39
CA HIS A 69 3.60 16.27 -6.06
C HIS A 69 4.94 15.60 -5.74
N ILE A 70 5.10 14.31 -6.06
CA ILE A 70 6.35 13.57 -5.89
C ILE A 70 7.47 14.22 -6.73
N ASP A 71 7.18 14.59 -7.97
CA ASP A 71 8.15 15.21 -8.88
C ASP A 71 8.71 16.53 -8.35
N GLN A 72 7.87 17.30 -7.66
CA GLN A 72 8.24 18.62 -7.14
C GLN A 72 8.88 18.57 -5.74
N ASN A 73 8.54 17.57 -4.91
CA ASN A 73 8.81 17.62 -3.47
C ASN A 73 9.54 16.39 -2.91
N SER A 74 9.88 15.39 -3.73
CA SER A 74 10.51 14.16 -3.20
C SER A 74 11.94 14.41 -2.69
N ASP A 75 12.21 13.92 -1.48
CA ASP A 75 13.55 13.94 -0.87
C ASP A 75 14.51 12.94 -1.51
N PHE A 76 13.98 12.01 -2.30
CA PHE A 76 14.68 10.89 -2.87
C PHE A 76 13.93 10.36 -4.10
N VAL A 77 14.68 9.84 -5.07
CA VAL A 77 14.13 9.19 -6.27
C VAL A 77 14.85 7.87 -6.49
N ASN A 78 14.07 6.79 -6.59
CA ASN A 78 14.53 5.51 -7.13
C ASN A 78 13.93 5.26 -8.50
N GLN A 79 14.74 4.78 -9.46
CA GLN A 79 14.26 4.34 -10.76
C GLN A 79 13.80 2.88 -10.77
N ARG A 80 14.17 2.08 -9.76
CA ARG A 80 13.74 0.69 -9.63
C ARG A 80 12.35 0.63 -9.01
N ASP A 81 11.52 -0.28 -9.53
CA ASP A 81 10.23 -0.57 -8.92
C ASP A 81 10.39 -1.48 -7.70
N TYR A 82 10.52 -0.87 -6.52
CA TYR A 82 10.55 -1.57 -5.22
C TYR A 82 9.22 -2.27 -4.90
N PHE A 83 8.11 -1.83 -5.49
CA PHE A 83 6.77 -2.34 -5.26
C PHE A 83 6.31 -3.31 -6.37
N LYS A 84 7.25 -3.84 -7.16
CA LYS A 84 6.96 -4.78 -8.25
C LYS A 84 6.30 -6.07 -7.76
N SER A 85 6.75 -6.59 -6.62
CA SER A 85 6.26 -7.83 -6.00
C SER A 85 5.16 -7.51 -4.98
N ARG A 86 4.16 -6.72 -5.41
CA ARG A 86 2.96 -6.41 -4.62
C ARG A 86 1.80 -7.29 -5.06
N TYR A 87 1.04 -7.78 -4.08
CA TYR A 87 -0.09 -8.67 -4.26
C TYR A 87 -1.28 -8.14 -3.48
N ILE A 88 -2.47 -8.40 -4.01
CA ILE A 88 -3.72 -8.03 -3.35
C ILE A 88 -4.49 -9.31 -3.09
N TYR A 89 -4.90 -9.51 -1.83
CA TYR A 89 -5.71 -10.66 -1.44
C TYR A 89 -6.75 -10.24 -0.41
N ARG A 90 -8.03 -10.49 -0.68
CA ARG A 90 -9.16 -10.05 0.17
C ARG A 90 -9.06 -8.57 0.59
N ASN A 91 -8.65 -7.70 -0.34
CA ASN A 91 -8.40 -6.28 -0.13
C ASN A 91 -7.21 -5.92 0.79
N HIS A 92 -6.39 -6.88 1.20
CA HIS A 92 -5.10 -6.61 1.85
C HIS A 92 -4.02 -6.39 0.79
N LEU A 93 -3.06 -5.52 1.09
CA LEU A 93 -1.83 -5.37 0.33
C LEU A 93 -0.74 -6.22 0.98
N ILE A 94 -0.10 -7.06 0.19
CA ILE A 94 1.09 -7.82 0.54
C ILE A 94 2.23 -7.33 -0.35
N ILE A 95 3.38 -6.99 0.21
CA ILE A 95 4.56 -6.60 -0.55
C ILE A 95 5.68 -7.55 -0.16
N ILE A 96 6.23 -8.30 -1.11
CA ILE A 96 7.27 -9.29 -0.84
C ILE A 96 8.62 -8.71 -1.23
N PHE A 97 9.60 -8.94 -0.36
CA PHE A 97 10.97 -8.53 -0.53
C PHE A 97 11.87 -9.77 -0.53
N GLN A 98 12.79 -9.81 -1.49
CA GLN A 98 13.81 -10.84 -1.59
C GLN A 98 15.17 -10.25 -1.20
N GLU A 99 15.82 -10.87 -0.22
CA GLU A 99 17.20 -10.57 0.14
C GLU A 99 17.98 -11.88 0.25
N GLY A 100 18.88 -12.12 -0.72
CA GLY A 100 19.57 -13.40 -0.84
C GLY A 100 18.60 -14.56 -1.04
N ASP A 101 18.67 -15.56 -0.16
CA ASP A 101 17.81 -16.75 -0.12
C ASP A 101 16.57 -16.59 0.78
N LYS A 102 16.36 -15.39 1.33
CA LYS A 102 15.28 -15.10 2.27
C LYS A 102 14.24 -14.19 1.65
N CYS A 103 12.98 -14.52 1.90
CA CYS A 103 11.83 -13.66 1.63
C CYS A 103 11.25 -13.15 2.94
N PHE A 104 10.95 -11.86 2.97
CA PHE A 104 10.12 -11.24 3.99
C PHE A 104 9.02 -10.43 3.31
N TYR A 105 8.07 -9.95 4.09
CA TYR A 105 6.90 -9.28 3.53
C TYR A 105 6.42 -8.17 4.45
N ASP A 106 5.82 -7.17 3.83
CA ASP A 106 4.88 -6.28 4.50
C ASP A 106 3.45 -6.75 4.24
N HIS A 107 2.59 -6.52 5.21
CA HIS A 107 1.15 -6.82 5.11
C HIS A 107 0.36 -5.65 5.64
N TYR A 108 -0.45 -5.03 4.77
CA TYR A 108 -1.28 -3.89 5.12
C TYR A 108 -2.77 -4.26 5.02
N PRO A 109 -3.56 -4.03 6.07
CA PRO A 109 -5.01 -4.26 6.04
C PRO A 109 -5.73 -3.26 5.12
N PRO A 110 -7.00 -3.51 4.75
CA PRO A 110 -7.71 -2.71 3.75
C PRO A 110 -7.91 -1.24 4.08
N GLU A 111 -7.80 -0.83 5.35
CA GLU A 111 -8.18 0.52 5.80
C GLU A 111 -6.97 1.35 6.27
N LEU A 112 -5.84 0.71 6.57
CA LEU A 112 -4.72 1.35 7.25
C LEU A 112 -3.39 0.92 6.65
N LEU A 113 -2.46 1.86 6.51
CA LEU A 113 -1.05 1.57 6.20
C LEU A 113 -0.26 1.19 7.47
N ASN A 114 -0.84 0.33 8.30
CA ASN A 114 -0.13 -0.27 9.42
C ASN A 114 0.36 -1.66 9.02
N ASN A 115 1.66 -1.91 9.11
CA ASN A 115 2.23 -3.20 8.76
C ASN A 115 1.90 -4.20 9.87
N ILE A 116 1.15 -5.26 9.55
CA ILE A 116 0.75 -6.32 10.46
C ILE A 116 1.48 -7.64 10.18
N ALA A 117 2.55 -7.61 9.39
CA ALA A 117 3.35 -8.78 9.08
C ALA A 117 3.91 -9.42 10.36
N ALA A 118 3.75 -10.73 10.47
CA ALA A 118 4.45 -11.51 11.49
C ALA A 118 5.95 -11.59 11.15
N PRO A 119 6.85 -11.61 12.15
CA PRO A 119 8.30 -11.70 11.95
C PRO A 119 8.68 -13.12 11.49
N LYS A 120 8.40 -13.44 10.22
CA LYS A 120 8.63 -14.74 9.60
C LYS A 120 9.38 -14.58 8.28
N LEU A 121 10.40 -15.41 8.10
CA LEU A 121 11.16 -15.52 6.86
C LEU A 121 10.69 -16.76 6.08
N PHE A 122 10.69 -16.66 4.77
CA PHE A 122 10.34 -17.73 3.84
C PHE A 122 11.49 -17.98 2.87
N LYS A 123 11.50 -19.15 2.23
CA LYS A 123 12.51 -19.49 1.21
C LYS A 123 12.09 -19.07 -0.19
N SER A 124 10.82 -18.77 -0.39
CA SER A 124 10.28 -18.31 -1.67
C SER A 124 9.06 -17.42 -1.50
N GLU A 125 8.82 -16.60 -2.53
CA GLU A 125 7.62 -15.79 -2.67
C GLU A 125 6.34 -16.65 -2.61
N TYR A 126 6.36 -17.82 -3.27
CA TYR A 126 5.24 -18.75 -3.27
C TYR A 126 4.88 -19.27 -1.87
N GLU A 127 5.89 -19.65 -1.09
CA GLU A 127 5.72 -20.10 0.29
C GLU A 127 5.14 -18.99 1.17
N CYS A 128 5.67 -17.77 1.01
CA CYS A 128 5.19 -16.58 1.72
C CYS A 128 3.71 -16.31 1.43
N LEU A 129 3.34 -16.21 0.15
CA LEU A 129 1.96 -15.96 -0.26
C LEU A 129 1.00 -17.05 0.20
N SER A 130 1.41 -18.32 0.11
CA SER A 130 0.58 -19.44 0.52
C SER A 130 0.28 -19.38 2.02
N TRP A 131 1.28 -19.09 2.84
CA TRP A 131 1.11 -18.94 4.28
C TRP A 131 0.20 -17.76 4.64
N ILE A 132 0.36 -16.61 3.99
CA ILE A 132 -0.49 -15.43 4.23
C ILE A 132 -1.94 -15.73 3.83
N LYS A 133 -2.16 -16.35 2.66
CA LYS A 133 -3.50 -16.73 2.20
C LYS A 133 -4.18 -17.69 3.17
N GLN A 134 -3.47 -18.72 3.64
CA GLN A 134 -4.00 -19.63 4.67
C GLN A 134 -4.42 -18.89 5.95
N GLY A 135 -3.62 -17.92 6.40
CA GLY A 135 -3.96 -17.09 7.55
C GLY A 135 -5.20 -16.20 7.33
N LEU A 136 -5.38 -15.69 6.11
CA LEU A 136 -6.54 -14.86 5.73
C LEU A 136 -7.80 -15.67 5.39
N ASP A 137 -7.63 -16.93 4.97
CA ASP A 137 -8.71 -17.86 4.61
C ASP A 137 -9.24 -18.66 5.80
N GLY A 138 -8.41 -18.83 6.84
CA GLY A 138 -8.82 -19.51 8.06
C GLY A 138 -10.10 -18.93 8.64
N PRO A 139 -10.95 -19.74 9.30
CA PRO A 139 -12.09 -19.21 10.04
C PRO A 139 -11.58 -18.14 11.00
N GLN A 140 -12.33 -17.05 11.17
CA GLN A 140 -12.02 -15.94 12.08
C GLN A 140 -11.92 -16.44 13.54
N VAL A 141 -10.89 -17.20 13.89
CA VAL A 141 -10.57 -17.61 15.27
C VAL A 141 -9.86 -16.44 15.92
N ARG A 142 -10.60 -15.34 16.09
CA ARG A 142 -10.29 -14.16 16.93
C ARG A 142 -11.42 -13.13 16.87
N GLN A 143 -12.69 -13.58 16.86
CA GLN A 143 -13.72 -12.79 17.53
C GLN A 143 -13.79 -13.27 18.98
N ARG A 144 -13.32 -12.38 19.88
CA ARG A 144 -13.53 -12.40 21.34
C ARG A 144 -12.95 -13.60 22.12
N ALA A 145 -11.73 -13.41 22.60
CA ALA A 145 -11.36 -13.94 23.92
C ALA A 145 -11.49 -12.78 24.92
N ILE A 146 -12.62 -12.81 25.64
CA ILE A 146 -12.97 -12.19 26.94
C ILE A 146 -12.73 -10.69 27.08
#